data_AF-A0A7Y5SC02-F1
#
_entry.id   AF-A0A7Y5SC02-F1
#
_cell.length_a   1.000
_cell.length_b   1.000
_cell.length_c   1.000
_cell.angle_alpha   90.00
_cell.angle_beta   90.00
_cell.angle_gamma   90.00
#
_symmetry.space_group_name_H-M   'P 1'
#
loop_
_entity.id
_entity.type
_entity.pdbx_description
1 polymer ?
#
loop_
_entity_poly.entity_id
_entity_poly.type
_entity_poly.pdbx_seq_one_letter_code
_entity_poly.pdbx_strand_id
1 'polypeptide(L)'
;MNSAGPGIDAVRDFETRFASKARLSRSSMEERAARTNELRQQWGRLTLEKVLESSDRSLSVMVRSDHAGPMLFEFAFDAKDVGKLDSIAISSDDAAKSSKPITPEARKELVAGVAKALRDGYVFPKVGDEMAARVEKKLAAGEYDAIADEFSMARRLTDDLRAISRDKHLGVVFAPSSPSADRPSVMPSGEEMRRENYMFRKAEYLPGNIGYLRFDLFMEEDGAKEAASAALAFLSNCDALIIDLRANGGGSPDMIRYITTYLVDTRTHLNDMVDREGKVVEEYWTLDSVPGKRLAPDLPVFVLTSSRTFSGAEEFSYNLKNLKRATLVGETTGGGAHPVRGERVSDRFVVRVPFMRANNPISKTNWEGTGVDPDVKVPASDALERAQALAKEAIEKRATK
;
A
#
# COMPACT_ATOMS: atom_id res chain seq x y z
N MET A 1 12.52 11.59 -37.14
CA MET A 1 13.70 11.65 -36.26
C MET A 1 13.59 12.87 -35.36
N ASN A 2 13.22 12.66 -34.09
CA ASN A 2 13.60 13.48 -32.94
C ASN A 2 13.26 12.65 -31.69
N SER A 3 14.14 11.68 -31.41
CA SER A 3 14.02 10.69 -30.34
C SER A 3 14.80 11.10 -29.07
N ALA A 4 15.13 12.37 -28.91
CA ALA A 4 15.67 12.87 -27.65
C ALA A 4 14.49 13.18 -26.71
N GLY A 5 14.36 12.40 -25.62
CA GLY A 5 13.43 12.72 -24.53
C GLY A 5 13.76 14.07 -23.89
N PRO A 6 12.95 14.57 -22.93
CA PRO A 6 13.33 15.80 -22.23
C PRO A 6 14.70 15.58 -21.57
N GLY A 7 15.67 16.42 -21.91
CA GLY A 7 16.95 16.44 -21.20
C GLY A 7 16.71 16.70 -19.71
N ILE A 8 17.68 16.31 -18.87
CA ILE A 8 17.66 16.55 -17.42
C ILE A 8 17.23 17.99 -17.07
N ASP A 9 17.61 18.97 -17.90
CA ASP A 9 17.28 20.38 -17.68
C ASP A 9 15.79 20.70 -17.83
N ALA A 10 15.08 20.01 -18.73
CA ALA A 10 13.63 20.21 -18.90
C ALA A 10 12.83 19.60 -17.73
N VAL A 11 13.28 18.44 -17.22
CA VAL A 11 12.72 17.85 -16.00
C VAL A 11 12.99 18.77 -14.81
N ARG A 12 14.21 19.28 -14.69
CA ARG A 12 14.61 20.22 -13.64
C ARG A 12 13.80 21.52 -13.67
N ASP A 13 13.57 22.12 -14.84
CA ASP A 13 12.79 23.36 -14.96
C ASP A 13 11.33 23.16 -14.53
N PHE A 14 10.70 22.06 -14.95
CA PHE A 14 9.36 21.69 -14.50
C PHE A 14 9.33 21.48 -12.98
N GLU A 15 10.26 20.69 -12.45
CA GLU A 15 10.32 20.33 -11.04
C GLU A 15 10.56 21.54 -10.13
N THR A 16 11.41 22.49 -10.55
CA THR A 16 11.67 23.72 -9.81
C THR A 16 10.38 24.56 -9.66
N ARG A 17 9.53 24.55 -10.69
CA ARG A 17 8.29 25.33 -10.72
C ARG A 17 7.15 24.64 -9.98
N PHE A 18 7.02 23.33 -10.13
CA PHE A 18 5.79 22.62 -9.76
C PHE A 18 5.95 21.53 -8.71
N ALA A 19 7.14 20.95 -8.48
CA ALA A 19 7.30 19.87 -7.50
C ALA A 19 7.47 20.37 -6.07
N SER A 20 6.95 19.62 -5.09
CA SER A 20 7.17 19.89 -3.68
C SER A 20 8.59 19.52 -3.26
N LYS A 21 9.11 20.16 -2.20
CA LYS A 21 10.41 19.78 -1.62
C LYS A 21 10.44 18.30 -1.20
N ALA A 22 9.32 17.80 -0.66
CA ALA A 22 9.18 16.40 -0.26
C ALA A 22 9.24 15.44 -1.46
N ARG A 23 8.73 15.84 -2.63
CA ARG A 23 8.86 15.05 -3.86
C ARG A 23 10.31 14.99 -4.34
N LEU A 24 11.01 16.12 -4.31
CA LEU A 24 12.39 16.24 -4.82
C LEU A 24 13.41 15.45 -4.01
N SER A 25 13.13 15.18 -2.72
CA SER A 25 14.02 14.39 -1.86
C SER A 25 13.86 12.87 -2.03
N ARG A 26 12.84 12.38 -2.75
CA ARG A 26 12.53 10.94 -2.84
C ARG A 26 13.48 10.12 -3.72
N SER A 27 14.22 10.77 -4.60
CA SER A 27 15.14 10.14 -5.57
C SER A 27 16.11 11.17 -6.12
N SER A 28 17.15 10.77 -6.86
CA SER A 28 18.06 11.74 -7.50
C SER A 28 17.42 12.41 -8.73
N MET A 29 17.95 13.55 -9.17
CA MET A 29 17.53 14.20 -10.41
C MET A 29 17.75 13.28 -11.63
N GLU A 30 18.84 12.53 -11.64
CA GLU A 30 19.17 11.60 -12.73
C GLU A 30 18.17 10.44 -12.78
N GLU A 31 17.80 9.86 -11.63
CA GLU A 31 16.79 8.81 -11.54
C GLU A 31 15.41 9.29 -12.01
N ARG A 32 15.02 10.51 -11.63
CA ARG A 32 13.75 11.10 -12.07
C ARG A 32 13.74 11.38 -13.57
N ALA A 33 14.82 11.96 -14.11
CA ALA A 33 14.92 12.22 -15.54
C ALA A 33 14.97 10.92 -16.37
N ALA A 34 15.70 9.90 -15.91
CA ALA A 34 15.72 8.58 -16.52
C ALA A 34 14.32 7.97 -16.55
N ARG A 35 13.60 8.00 -15.42
CA ARG A 35 12.22 7.54 -15.33
C ARG A 35 11.28 8.32 -16.26
N THR A 36 11.40 9.64 -16.35
CA THR A 36 10.58 10.43 -17.29
C THR A 36 10.84 10.04 -18.75
N ASN A 37 12.08 9.77 -19.11
CA ASN A 37 12.44 9.32 -20.45
C ASN A 37 11.88 7.92 -20.76
N GLU A 38 12.00 6.99 -19.82
CA GLU A 38 11.44 5.64 -19.92
C GLU A 38 9.92 5.70 -20.11
N LEU A 39 9.21 6.43 -19.26
CA LEU A 39 7.76 6.60 -19.34
C LEU A 39 7.32 7.26 -20.66
N ARG A 40 8.10 8.21 -21.18
CA ARG A 40 7.82 8.83 -22.48
C ARG A 40 7.98 7.86 -23.64
N GLN A 41 8.97 6.97 -23.59
CA GLN A 41 9.11 5.90 -24.59
C GLN A 41 7.93 4.93 -24.49
N GLN A 42 7.53 4.59 -23.26
CA GLN A 42 6.43 3.67 -22.99
C GLN A 42 5.07 4.22 -23.43
N TRP A 43 4.82 5.52 -23.28
CA TRP A 43 3.50 6.11 -23.50
C TRP A 43 3.40 6.96 -24.77
N GLY A 44 4.50 7.42 -25.36
CA GLY A 44 4.44 8.34 -26.49
C GLY A 44 3.83 9.69 -26.09
N ARG A 45 3.07 10.34 -26.98
CA ARG A 45 2.41 11.62 -26.65
C ARG A 45 1.24 11.36 -25.69
N LEU A 46 1.11 12.27 -24.73
CA LEU A 46 -0.01 12.33 -23.80
C LEU A 46 -0.93 13.49 -24.20
N THR A 47 -2.23 13.23 -24.29
CA THR A 47 -3.26 14.23 -24.59
C THR A 47 -4.28 14.24 -23.46
N LEU A 48 -4.46 15.38 -22.79
CA LEU A 48 -5.51 15.54 -21.79
C LEU A 48 -6.88 15.40 -22.46
N GLU A 49 -7.71 14.48 -21.98
CA GLU A 49 -9.06 14.28 -22.49
C GLU A 49 -10.12 14.93 -21.61
N LYS A 50 -10.02 14.72 -20.30
CA LYS A 50 -11.03 15.12 -19.34
C LYS A 50 -10.41 15.40 -17.98
N VAL A 51 -10.81 16.49 -17.36
CA VAL A 51 -10.59 16.71 -15.92
C VAL A 51 -11.75 16.06 -15.17
N LEU A 52 -11.44 15.10 -14.30
CA LEU A 52 -12.43 14.37 -13.51
C LEU A 52 -12.70 15.06 -12.18
N GLU A 53 -11.64 15.56 -11.55
CA GLU A 53 -11.69 16.22 -10.24
C GLU A 53 -10.61 17.28 -10.18
N SER A 54 -10.89 18.43 -9.57
CA SER A 54 -9.93 19.48 -9.31
C SER A 54 -10.24 20.15 -7.97
N SER A 55 -9.27 20.13 -7.07
CA SER A 55 -9.33 20.76 -5.75
C SER A 55 -7.96 21.34 -5.38
N ASP A 56 -7.89 22.03 -4.24
CA ASP A 56 -6.62 22.57 -3.72
C ASP A 56 -5.61 21.46 -3.33
N ARG A 57 -6.06 20.20 -3.22
CA ARG A 57 -5.26 19.07 -2.74
C ARG A 57 -5.11 17.93 -3.74
N SER A 58 -5.97 17.87 -4.75
CA SER A 58 -6.02 16.79 -5.74
C SER A 58 -6.39 17.33 -7.12
N LEU A 59 -5.82 16.72 -8.16
CA LEU A 59 -6.27 16.86 -9.53
C LEU A 59 -6.29 15.47 -10.17
N SER A 60 -7.45 15.06 -10.67
CA SER A 60 -7.62 13.78 -11.35
C SER A 60 -7.97 14.04 -12.80
N VAL A 61 -7.19 13.50 -13.73
CA VAL A 61 -7.40 13.72 -15.17
C VAL A 61 -7.26 12.43 -15.97
N MET A 62 -8.10 12.29 -16.99
CA MET A 62 -7.98 11.26 -18.00
C MET A 62 -7.07 11.77 -19.13
N VAL A 63 -6.08 10.97 -19.48
CA VAL A 63 -5.04 11.29 -20.47
C VAL A 63 -4.99 10.18 -21.50
N ARG A 64 -5.13 10.49 -22.78
CA ARG A 64 -4.87 9.55 -23.86
C ARG A 64 -3.38 9.48 -24.17
N SER A 65 -2.82 8.28 -24.06
CA SER A 65 -1.47 7.93 -24.48
C SER A 65 -1.48 7.34 -25.89
N ASP A 66 -0.53 7.73 -26.73
CA ASP A 66 -0.34 7.18 -28.08
C ASP A 66 -0.08 5.66 -28.05
N HIS A 67 0.65 5.19 -27.03
CA HIS A 67 1.14 3.80 -26.97
C HIS A 67 0.41 2.93 -25.92
N ALA A 68 -0.19 3.54 -24.90
CA ALA A 68 -0.83 2.84 -23.77
C ALA A 68 -2.35 3.06 -23.66
N GLY A 69 -2.94 3.86 -24.56
CA GLY A 69 -4.36 4.21 -24.55
C GLY A 69 -4.74 5.19 -23.43
N PRO A 70 -6.02 5.32 -23.06
CA PRO A 70 -6.40 6.22 -21.97
C PRO A 70 -5.81 5.79 -20.62
N MET A 71 -5.39 6.75 -19.83
CA MET A 71 -4.68 6.57 -18.57
C MET A 71 -5.23 7.59 -17.59
N LEU A 72 -5.44 7.17 -16.35
CA LEU A 72 -5.77 8.11 -15.31
C LEU A 72 -4.49 8.61 -14.66
N PHE A 73 -4.39 9.93 -14.54
CA PHE A 73 -3.37 10.61 -13.78
C PHE A 73 -4.02 11.27 -12.56
N GLU A 74 -3.55 10.91 -11.38
CA GLU A 74 -3.97 11.48 -10.11
C GLU A 74 -2.80 12.24 -9.51
N PHE A 75 -2.92 13.56 -9.49
CA PHE A 75 -1.96 14.48 -8.93
C PHE A 75 -2.39 14.80 -7.50
N ALA A 76 -1.51 14.55 -6.53
CA ALA A 76 -1.69 15.00 -5.16
C ALA A 76 -0.80 16.21 -4.89
N PHE A 77 -1.35 17.24 -4.27
CA PHE A 77 -0.62 18.46 -3.90
C PHE A 77 -0.23 18.46 -2.42
N ASP A 78 0.93 19.02 -2.12
CA ASP A 78 1.51 19.07 -0.79
C ASP A 78 0.70 20.00 0.13
N ALA A 79 0.42 19.52 1.35
CA ALA A 79 -0.38 20.25 2.33
C ALA A 79 0.34 21.46 2.95
N LYS A 80 1.67 21.41 2.98
CA LYS A 80 2.56 22.40 3.58
C LYS A 80 3.19 23.32 2.53
N ASP A 81 3.37 22.81 1.31
CA ASP A 81 3.89 23.53 0.14
C ASP A 81 2.73 23.76 -0.87
N VAL A 82 1.84 24.68 -0.53
CA VAL A 82 0.56 24.89 -1.23
C VAL A 82 0.76 25.09 -2.73
N GLY A 83 0.02 24.33 -3.54
CA GLY A 83 0.10 24.37 -5.00
C GLY A 83 1.29 23.61 -5.60
N LYS A 84 2.14 22.98 -4.78
CA LYS A 84 3.22 22.12 -5.24
C LYS A 84 2.79 20.66 -5.31
N LEU A 85 3.15 20.03 -6.41
CA LEU A 85 2.89 18.64 -6.71
C LEU A 85 3.75 17.71 -5.82
N ASP A 86 3.08 16.89 -5.02
CA ASP A 86 3.72 15.89 -4.20
C ASP A 86 3.87 14.55 -4.95
N SER A 87 2.76 13.98 -5.42
CA SER A 87 2.77 12.66 -6.07
C SER A 87 1.92 12.65 -7.34
N ILE A 88 2.28 11.77 -8.28
CA ILE A 88 1.42 11.43 -9.41
C ILE A 88 1.21 9.92 -9.32
N ALA A 89 -0.02 9.49 -9.05
CA ALA A 89 -0.42 8.10 -9.23
C ALA A 89 -0.98 7.95 -10.64
N ILE A 90 -0.57 6.87 -11.30
CA ILE A 90 -0.94 6.61 -12.69
C ILE A 90 -1.50 5.21 -12.72
N SER A 91 -2.79 5.11 -13.04
CA SER A 91 -3.41 3.82 -13.33
C SER A 91 -3.69 3.74 -14.82
N SER A 92 -3.13 2.72 -15.46
CA SER A 92 -3.58 2.21 -16.75
C SER A 92 -4.85 1.40 -16.50
N ASP A 93 -5.88 2.05 -15.96
CA ASP A 93 -7.09 1.33 -15.59
C ASP A 93 -7.87 1.06 -16.88
N ASP A 94 -7.62 -0.10 -17.49
CA ASP A 94 -8.44 -0.61 -18.60
C ASP A 94 -9.92 -0.64 -18.19
N ALA A 95 -10.21 -0.74 -16.89
CA ALA A 95 -11.53 -0.51 -16.34
C ALA A 95 -12.03 0.91 -16.67
N ALA A 96 -11.30 1.98 -16.34
CA ALA A 96 -11.74 3.36 -16.62
C ALA A 96 -12.00 3.63 -18.11
N LYS A 97 -11.23 3.00 -19.02
CA LYS A 97 -11.47 3.06 -20.48
C LYS A 97 -12.84 2.51 -20.88
N SER A 98 -13.34 1.54 -20.14
CA SER A 98 -14.64 0.90 -20.38
C SER A 98 -15.80 1.57 -19.64
N SER A 99 -15.54 2.65 -18.90
CA SER A 99 -16.56 3.41 -18.16
C SER A 99 -17.63 3.94 -19.12
N LYS A 100 -18.90 3.68 -18.81
CA LYS A 100 -20.05 4.16 -19.57
C LYS A 100 -20.75 5.28 -18.81
N PRO A 101 -21.58 6.10 -19.49
CA PRO A 101 -22.51 6.98 -18.81
C PRO A 101 -23.35 6.20 -17.80
N ILE A 102 -23.45 6.71 -16.58
CA ILE A 102 -24.24 6.05 -15.53
C ILE A 102 -25.69 6.55 -15.59
N THR A 103 -26.63 5.62 -15.75
CA THR A 103 -28.06 5.96 -15.78
C THR A 103 -28.58 6.27 -14.37
N PRO A 104 -29.69 7.01 -14.24
CA PRO A 104 -30.34 7.22 -12.94
C PRO A 104 -30.68 5.91 -12.22
N GLU A 105 -31.08 4.88 -12.97
CA GLU A 105 -31.42 3.56 -12.45
C GLU A 105 -30.18 2.84 -11.93
N ALA A 106 -29.11 2.77 -12.72
CA ALA A 106 -27.84 2.14 -12.31
C ALA A 106 -27.23 2.85 -11.10
N ARG A 107 -27.39 4.17 -11.01
CA ARG A 107 -26.96 4.97 -9.84
C ARG A 107 -27.72 4.56 -8.57
N LYS A 108 -29.05 4.38 -8.66
CA LYS A 108 -29.88 3.93 -7.54
C LYS A 108 -29.51 2.53 -7.09
N GLU A 109 -29.34 1.60 -8.04
CA GLU A 109 -28.95 0.22 -7.76
C GLU A 109 -27.57 0.14 -7.10
N LEU A 110 -26.59 0.88 -7.62
CA LEU A 110 -25.25 0.94 -7.04
C LEU A 110 -25.28 1.44 -5.60
N VAL A 111 -25.97 2.56 -5.33
CA VAL A 111 -26.07 3.11 -3.96
C VAL A 111 -26.77 2.14 -3.02
N ALA A 112 -27.85 1.49 -3.46
CA ALA A 112 -28.57 0.51 -2.65
C ALA A 112 -27.68 -0.72 -2.34
N GLY A 113 -26.94 -1.22 -3.33
CA GLY A 113 -26.01 -2.33 -3.15
C GLY A 113 -24.86 -1.98 -2.22
N VAL A 114 -24.27 -0.78 -2.35
CA VAL A 114 -23.24 -0.26 -1.45
C VAL A 114 -23.78 -0.15 -0.02
N ALA A 115 -24.95 0.46 0.15
CA ALA A 115 -25.58 0.61 1.46
C ALA A 115 -25.82 -0.74 2.13
N LYS A 116 -26.34 -1.72 1.39
CA LYS A 116 -26.54 -3.09 1.89
C LYS A 116 -25.22 -3.75 2.30
N ALA A 117 -24.19 -3.71 1.46
CA ALA A 117 -22.88 -4.29 1.74
C ALA A 117 -22.25 -3.73 3.04
N LEU A 118 -22.41 -2.43 3.28
CA LEU A 118 -21.91 -1.78 4.50
C LEU A 118 -22.69 -2.21 5.74
N ARG A 119 -24.03 -2.22 5.65
CA ARG A 119 -24.91 -2.63 6.75
C ARG A 119 -24.68 -4.09 7.13
N ASP A 120 -24.40 -4.95 6.17
CA ASP A 120 -24.23 -6.38 6.43
C ASP A 120 -22.79 -6.73 6.81
N GLY A 121 -21.80 -6.07 6.22
CA GLY A 121 -20.41 -6.53 6.26
C GLY A 121 -19.43 -5.67 7.04
N TYR A 122 -19.67 -4.37 7.23
CA TYR A 122 -18.67 -3.48 7.82
C TYR A 122 -18.35 -3.82 9.28
N VAL A 123 -17.07 -3.85 9.66
CA VAL A 123 -16.63 -4.30 11.00
C VAL A 123 -17.21 -3.49 12.16
N PHE A 124 -17.59 -2.22 11.95
CA PHE A 124 -18.25 -1.39 12.96
C PHE A 124 -19.72 -1.13 12.58
N PRO A 125 -20.70 -1.84 13.17
CA PRO A 125 -22.09 -1.80 12.70
C PRO A 125 -22.67 -0.39 12.55
N LYS A 126 -22.52 0.44 13.59
CA LYS A 126 -23.03 1.81 13.60
C LYS A 126 -22.40 2.69 12.52
N VAL A 127 -21.10 2.54 12.28
CA VAL A 127 -20.39 3.30 11.25
C VAL A 127 -20.80 2.83 9.85
N GLY A 128 -21.04 1.51 9.68
CA GLY A 128 -21.62 0.95 8.47
C GLY A 128 -22.99 1.54 8.15
N ASP A 129 -23.87 1.65 9.16
CA ASP A 129 -25.19 2.27 9.03
C ASP A 129 -25.11 3.76 8.70
N GLU A 130 -24.23 4.51 9.37
CA GLU A 130 -24.00 5.94 9.10
C GLU A 130 -23.54 6.19 7.66
N MET A 131 -22.61 5.37 7.17
CA MET A 131 -22.13 5.43 5.79
C MET A 131 -23.23 5.11 4.77
N ALA A 132 -24.00 4.04 5.01
CA ALA A 132 -25.12 3.67 4.16
C ALA A 132 -26.17 4.79 4.10
N ALA A 133 -26.57 5.33 5.26
CA ALA A 133 -27.54 6.42 5.33
C ALA A 133 -27.04 7.70 4.62
N ARG A 134 -25.73 7.99 4.69
CA ARG A 134 -25.14 9.15 4.01
C ARG A 134 -25.29 9.05 2.49
N VAL A 135 -24.89 7.94 1.89
CA VAL A 135 -24.93 7.79 0.42
C VAL A 135 -26.37 7.74 -0.09
N GLU A 136 -27.28 7.12 0.64
CA GLU A 136 -28.72 7.14 0.33
C GLU A 136 -29.32 8.56 0.40
N LYS A 137 -28.96 9.32 1.44
CA LYS A 137 -29.39 10.73 1.58
C LYS A 137 -28.87 11.60 0.44
N LYS A 138 -27.60 11.45 0.06
CA LYS A 138 -27.00 12.20 -1.04
C LYS A 138 -27.65 11.87 -2.38
N LEU A 139 -27.97 10.59 -2.61
CA LEU A 139 -28.73 10.16 -3.77
C LEU A 139 -30.13 10.81 -3.79
N ALA A 140 -30.86 10.78 -2.69
CA ALA A 140 -32.20 11.36 -2.59
C ALA A 140 -32.21 12.90 -2.79
N ALA A 141 -31.10 13.56 -2.44
CA ALA A 141 -30.91 15.00 -2.66
C ALA A 141 -30.42 15.36 -4.08
N GLY A 142 -30.20 14.38 -4.96
CA GLY A 142 -29.70 14.61 -6.32
C GLY A 142 -28.21 15.00 -6.38
N GLU A 143 -27.45 14.85 -5.30
CA GLU A 143 -26.03 15.25 -5.25
C GLU A 143 -25.12 14.42 -6.18
N TYR A 144 -25.64 13.31 -6.69
CA TYR A 144 -24.95 12.42 -7.63
C TYR A 144 -25.38 12.63 -9.09
N ASP A 145 -26.33 13.53 -9.37
CA ASP A 145 -26.93 13.66 -10.70
C ASP A 145 -25.99 14.20 -11.76
N ALA A 146 -25.06 15.08 -11.35
CA ALA A 146 -24.04 15.65 -12.22
C ALA A 146 -22.88 14.69 -12.54
N ILE A 147 -22.83 13.51 -11.91
CA ILE A 147 -21.74 12.55 -12.14
C ILE A 147 -21.98 11.84 -13.46
N ALA A 148 -21.05 12.05 -14.39
CA ALA A 148 -21.21 11.66 -15.78
C ALA A 148 -21.10 10.15 -16.03
N ASP A 149 -20.20 9.47 -15.33
CA ASP A 149 -19.78 8.11 -15.67
C ASP A 149 -19.56 7.21 -14.45
N GLU A 150 -19.61 5.90 -14.69
CA GLU A 150 -19.53 4.84 -13.68
C GLU A 150 -18.28 4.91 -12.82
N PHE A 151 -17.12 5.10 -13.45
CA PHE A 151 -15.84 5.21 -12.77
C PHE A 151 -15.82 6.42 -11.81
N SER A 152 -16.32 7.57 -12.26
CA SER A 152 -16.45 8.77 -11.44
C SER A 152 -17.44 8.58 -10.28
N MET A 153 -18.50 7.79 -10.48
CA MET A 153 -19.44 7.44 -9.42
C MET A 153 -18.80 6.58 -8.32
N ALA A 154 -18.04 5.54 -8.69
CA ALA A 154 -17.32 4.70 -7.73
C ALA A 154 -16.35 5.51 -6.85
N ARG A 155 -15.63 6.46 -7.45
CA ARG A 155 -14.74 7.38 -6.72
C ARG A 155 -15.49 8.23 -5.73
N ARG A 156 -16.53 8.93 -6.19
CA ARG A 156 -17.31 9.81 -5.33
C ARG A 156 -17.95 9.05 -4.16
N LEU A 157 -18.44 7.84 -4.40
CA LEU A 157 -18.94 6.98 -3.32
C LEU A 157 -17.80 6.63 -2.35
N THR A 158 -16.64 6.22 -2.85
CA THR A 158 -15.46 5.96 -2.00
C THR A 158 -15.11 7.14 -1.10
N ASP A 159 -15.08 8.36 -1.64
CA ASP A 159 -14.78 9.56 -0.87
C ASP A 159 -15.84 9.86 0.20
N ASP A 160 -17.12 9.72 -0.17
CA ASP A 160 -18.23 9.95 0.76
C ASP A 160 -18.23 8.95 1.92
N LEU A 161 -17.84 7.70 1.66
CA LEU A 161 -17.70 6.66 2.67
C LEU A 161 -16.50 6.91 3.59
N ARG A 162 -15.32 7.18 3.00
CA ARG A 162 -14.07 7.44 3.74
C ARG A 162 -14.10 8.74 4.55
N ALA A 163 -14.95 9.70 4.18
CA ALA A 163 -15.19 10.89 4.98
C ALA A 163 -15.77 10.56 6.37
N ILE A 164 -16.49 9.45 6.51
CA ILE A 164 -17.02 8.94 7.79
C ILE A 164 -16.00 7.99 8.43
N SER A 165 -15.68 6.89 7.74
CA SER A 165 -14.91 5.80 8.37
C SER A 165 -13.44 6.15 8.63
N ARG A 166 -12.86 7.04 7.82
CA ARG A 166 -11.41 7.27 7.71
C ARG A 166 -10.60 6.03 7.32
N ASP A 167 -11.29 4.94 6.97
CA ASP A 167 -10.70 3.64 6.64
C ASP A 167 -10.23 3.64 5.19
N LYS A 168 -8.91 3.50 4.99
CA LYS A 168 -8.29 3.59 3.66
C LYS A 168 -8.42 2.31 2.86
N HIS A 169 -8.83 1.20 3.48
CA HIS A 169 -9.08 -0.05 2.78
C HIS A 169 -10.49 -0.13 2.17
N LEU A 170 -11.46 0.57 2.78
CA LEU A 170 -12.82 0.71 2.25
C LEU A 170 -12.82 1.38 0.88
N GLY A 171 -13.58 0.87 -0.09
CA GLY A 171 -13.79 1.57 -1.35
C GLY A 171 -14.76 0.90 -2.31
N VAL A 172 -15.36 1.68 -3.20
CA VAL A 172 -16.16 1.20 -4.34
C VAL A 172 -15.25 1.14 -5.56
N VAL A 173 -15.16 -0.04 -6.16
CA VAL A 173 -14.29 -0.35 -7.29
C VAL A 173 -15.15 -0.58 -8.52
N PHE A 174 -14.85 0.15 -9.59
CA PHE A 174 -15.37 -0.14 -10.91
C PHE A 174 -14.59 -1.32 -11.51
N ALA A 175 -15.25 -2.48 -11.62
CA ALA A 175 -14.64 -3.75 -11.99
C ALA A 175 -15.49 -4.50 -13.05
N PRO A 176 -15.67 -3.94 -14.25
CA PRO A 176 -16.55 -4.47 -15.30
C PRO A 176 -16.07 -5.78 -15.94
N SER A 177 -14.82 -6.16 -15.72
CA SER A 177 -14.20 -7.36 -16.28
C SER A 177 -13.68 -8.33 -15.22
N SER A 178 -13.91 -8.05 -13.93
CA SER A 178 -13.47 -8.96 -12.87
C SER A 178 -14.54 -10.03 -12.62
N PRO A 179 -14.22 -11.33 -12.73
CA PRO A 179 -15.18 -12.40 -12.44
C PRO A 179 -15.43 -12.61 -10.94
N SER A 180 -14.55 -12.12 -10.04
CA SER A 180 -14.64 -12.34 -8.59
C SER A 180 -14.64 -11.04 -7.80
N ALA A 181 -15.47 -10.98 -6.76
CA ALA A 181 -15.55 -9.82 -5.89
C ALA A 181 -14.29 -9.67 -5.01
N ASP A 182 -13.74 -10.79 -4.54
CA ASP A 182 -12.57 -10.80 -3.65
C ASP A 182 -11.23 -10.64 -4.36
N ARG A 183 -11.21 -10.69 -5.70
CA ARG A 183 -9.97 -10.61 -6.47
C ARG A 183 -9.88 -9.27 -7.20
N PRO A 184 -8.79 -8.49 -7.02
CA PRO A 184 -8.46 -7.40 -7.91
C PRO A 184 -8.52 -7.88 -9.37
N SER A 185 -8.85 -6.97 -10.29
CA SER A 185 -9.14 -7.29 -11.70
C SER A 185 -8.02 -8.05 -12.43
N VAL A 186 -6.79 -8.08 -11.91
CA VAL A 186 -5.72 -8.97 -12.35
C VAL A 186 -4.79 -9.26 -11.15
N MET A 187 -4.93 -10.42 -10.50
CA MET A 187 -3.79 -10.96 -9.75
C MET A 187 -2.76 -11.43 -10.79
N PRO A 188 -1.45 -11.17 -10.60
CA PRO A 188 -0.45 -11.74 -11.48
C PRO A 188 -0.62 -13.26 -11.52
N SER A 189 -0.51 -13.85 -12.70
CA SER A 189 -0.43 -15.31 -12.83
C SER A 189 0.74 -15.85 -12.01
N GLY A 190 0.67 -17.13 -11.63
CA GLY A 190 1.77 -17.77 -10.90
C GLY A 190 3.12 -17.66 -11.64
N GLU A 191 3.11 -17.63 -12.97
CA GLU A 191 4.33 -17.41 -13.75
C GLU A 191 4.84 -15.97 -13.69
N GLU A 192 3.95 -14.97 -13.71
CA GLU A 192 4.34 -13.56 -13.51
C GLU A 192 4.90 -13.35 -12.10
N MET A 193 4.26 -13.92 -11.07
CA MET A 193 4.78 -13.88 -9.69
C MET A 193 6.18 -14.50 -9.61
N ARG A 194 6.37 -15.67 -10.23
CA ARG A 194 7.69 -16.33 -10.28
C ARG A 194 8.74 -15.47 -10.99
N ARG A 195 8.39 -14.83 -12.11
CA ARG A 195 9.31 -13.93 -12.86
C ARG A 195 9.72 -12.71 -12.04
N GLU A 196 8.81 -12.19 -11.22
CA GLU A 196 9.05 -11.09 -10.30
C GLU A 196 9.67 -11.55 -8.96
N ASN A 197 10.08 -12.82 -8.87
CA ASN A 197 10.62 -13.46 -7.67
C ASN A 197 9.74 -13.22 -6.43
N TYR A 198 8.42 -13.31 -6.62
CA TYR A 198 7.42 -13.09 -5.57
C TYR A 198 7.62 -11.76 -4.81
N MET A 199 8.08 -10.73 -5.53
CA MET A 199 8.39 -9.39 -5.01
C MET A 199 9.58 -9.33 -4.03
N PHE A 200 10.37 -10.40 -3.87
CA PHE A 200 11.67 -10.34 -3.21
C PHE A 200 12.69 -9.71 -4.15
N ARG A 201 13.02 -8.44 -3.89
CA ARG A 201 13.78 -7.58 -4.82
C ARG A 201 15.28 -7.62 -4.61
N LYS A 202 15.73 -7.77 -3.36
CA LYS A 202 17.17 -7.69 -3.04
C LYS A 202 17.51 -8.38 -1.72
N ALA A 203 18.58 -9.17 -1.72
CA ALA A 203 19.27 -9.66 -0.54
C ALA A 203 20.78 -9.40 -0.69
N GLU A 204 21.41 -8.77 0.30
CA GLU A 204 22.77 -8.23 0.18
C GLU A 204 23.48 -8.18 1.55
N TYR A 205 24.81 -8.35 1.55
CA TYR A 205 25.65 -7.92 2.69
C TYR A 205 26.19 -6.52 2.43
N LEU A 206 25.85 -5.59 3.31
CA LEU A 206 26.38 -4.24 3.37
C LEU A 206 27.70 -4.21 4.16
N PRO A 207 28.53 -3.15 4.00
CA PRO A 207 29.74 -2.98 4.80
C PRO A 207 29.49 -3.06 6.31
N GLY A 208 30.35 -3.79 7.02
CA GLY A 208 30.17 -4.09 8.45
C GLY A 208 29.35 -5.34 8.73
N ASN A 209 29.27 -6.28 7.77
CA ASN A 209 28.54 -7.55 7.89
C ASN A 209 27.04 -7.36 8.23
N ILE A 210 26.42 -6.34 7.64
CA ILE A 210 25.00 -6.02 7.85
C ILE A 210 24.21 -6.66 6.71
N GLY A 211 23.28 -7.57 7.05
CA GLY A 211 22.35 -8.12 6.08
C GLY A 211 21.30 -7.10 5.69
N TYR A 212 20.95 -7.04 4.41
CA TYR A 212 19.91 -6.19 3.86
C TYR A 212 18.94 -7.03 3.03
N LEU A 213 17.65 -6.94 3.35
CA LEU A 213 16.58 -7.64 2.67
C LEU A 213 15.49 -6.64 2.24
N ARG A 214 15.17 -6.58 0.95
CA ARG A 214 14.04 -5.81 0.43
C ARG A 214 13.05 -6.72 -0.28
N PHE A 215 11.78 -6.57 0.08
CA PHE A 215 10.66 -7.17 -0.64
C PHE A 215 9.44 -6.26 -0.57
N ASP A 216 8.65 -6.24 -1.64
CA ASP A 216 7.62 -5.22 -1.85
C ASP A 216 6.18 -5.76 -1.68
N LEU A 217 6.01 -7.05 -1.34
CA LEU A 217 4.73 -7.66 -0.98
C LEU A 217 4.91 -8.92 -0.10
N PHE A 218 3.99 -9.15 0.84
CA PHE A 218 3.86 -10.39 1.62
C PHE A 218 2.96 -11.38 0.86
N MET A 219 3.53 -12.14 -0.07
CA MET A 219 2.83 -13.17 -0.85
C MET A 219 2.63 -14.46 -0.05
N GLU A 220 1.51 -15.17 -0.21
CA GLU A 220 1.19 -16.39 0.58
C GLU A 220 1.64 -17.69 -0.08
N GLU A 221 1.93 -17.62 -1.38
CA GLU A 221 2.29 -18.73 -2.24
C GLU A 221 3.55 -19.44 -1.73
N ASP A 222 3.63 -20.76 -1.91
CA ASP A 222 4.79 -21.54 -1.45
C ASP A 222 6.10 -21.08 -2.09
N GLY A 223 6.04 -20.68 -3.37
CA GLY A 223 7.14 -19.99 -4.08
C GLY A 223 7.70 -18.77 -3.34
N ALA A 224 6.83 -17.99 -2.71
CA ALA A 224 7.24 -16.84 -1.91
C ALA A 224 7.92 -17.27 -0.60
N LYS A 225 7.46 -18.36 0.03
CA LYS A 225 8.07 -18.91 1.27
C LYS A 225 9.46 -19.49 0.99
N GLU A 226 9.63 -20.10 -0.18
CA GLU A 226 10.92 -20.60 -0.66
C GLU A 226 11.90 -19.45 -0.94
N ALA A 227 11.45 -18.38 -1.61
CA ALA A 227 12.24 -17.17 -1.82
C ALA A 227 12.65 -16.51 -0.49
N ALA A 228 11.71 -16.40 0.46
CA ALA A 228 11.97 -15.88 1.81
C ALA A 228 13.01 -16.72 2.55
N SER A 229 12.86 -18.05 2.54
CA SER A 229 13.80 -18.99 3.14
C SER A 229 15.20 -18.85 2.58
N ALA A 230 15.33 -18.79 1.25
CA ALA A 230 16.61 -18.66 0.58
C ALA A 230 17.31 -17.33 0.92
N ALA A 231 16.56 -16.22 0.93
CA ALA A 231 17.10 -14.91 1.29
C ALA A 231 17.56 -14.87 2.75
N LEU A 232 16.76 -15.38 3.69
CA LEU A 232 17.12 -15.40 5.11
C LEU A 232 18.27 -16.38 5.39
N ALA A 233 18.34 -17.52 4.68
CA ALA A 233 19.48 -18.43 4.74
C ALA A 233 20.77 -17.76 4.24
N PHE A 234 20.70 -17.02 3.12
CA PHE A 234 21.82 -16.25 2.60
C PHE A 234 22.33 -15.20 3.60
N LEU A 235 21.41 -14.51 4.29
CA LEU A 235 21.73 -13.48 5.29
C LEU A 235 21.99 -14.03 6.70
N SER A 236 22.05 -15.36 6.86
CA SER A 236 22.00 -16.00 8.18
C SER A 236 23.27 -15.87 9.04
N ASN A 237 24.33 -15.23 8.50
CA ASN A 237 25.59 -14.98 9.18
C ASN A 237 25.91 -13.49 9.33
N CYS A 238 24.93 -12.60 9.12
CA CYS A 238 25.09 -11.17 9.38
C CYS A 238 25.13 -10.87 10.88
N ASP A 239 25.76 -9.75 11.25
CA ASP A 239 25.84 -9.27 12.63
C ASP A 239 24.68 -8.31 12.99
N ALA A 240 23.96 -7.82 11.98
CA ALA A 240 22.69 -7.10 12.07
C ALA A 240 21.89 -7.26 10.77
N LEU A 241 20.56 -7.17 10.83
CA LEU A 241 19.67 -7.27 9.68
C LEU A 241 18.84 -6.00 9.49
N ILE A 242 18.78 -5.49 8.26
CA ILE A 242 17.88 -4.42 7.82
C ILE A 242 16.85 -5.02 6.87
N ILE A 243 15.56 -4.83 7.18
CA ILE A 243 14.42 -5.22 6.33
C ILE A 243 13.79 -3.95 5.77
N ASP A 244 13.83 -3.78 4.45
CA ASP A 244 13.29 -2.59 3.77
C ASP A 244 11.86 -2.81 3.27
N LEU A 245 10.90 -2.13 3.91
CA LEU A 245 9.47 -2.16 3.59
C LEU A 245 8.97 -0.80 3.06
N ARG A 246 9.86 0.12 2.69
CA ARG A 246 9.49 1.48 2.23
C ARG A 246 8.65 1.50 0.95
N ALA A 247 8.60 0.41 0.20
CA ALA A 247 7.77 0.26 -1.00
C ALA A 247 6.72 -0.87 -0.86
N ASN A 248 6.57 -1.44 0.34
CA ASN A 248 5.74 -2.62 0.54
C ASN A 248 4.30 -2.26 0.92
N GLY A 249 3.34 -2.64 0.07
CA GLY A 249 1.91 -2.35 0.25
C GLY A 249 1.13 -3.34 1.12
N GLY A 250 1.82 -4.33 1.69
CA GLY A 250 1.28 -5.32 2.60
C GLY A 250 1.19 -6.71 2.00
N GLY A 251 0.11 -7.44 2.31
CA GLY A 251 -0.10 -8.80 1.84
C GLY A 251 -0.61 -9.71 2.95
N SER A 252 -0.29 -11.00 2.83
CA SER A 252 -0.85 -12.07 3.64
C SER A 252 -0.22 -12.17 5.03
N PRO A 253 -1.04 -12.20 6.08
CA PRO A 253 -0.61 -12.55 7.43
C PRO A 253 0.12 -13.89 7.57
N ASP A 254 -0.07 -14.84 6.64
CA ASP A 254 0.66 -16.11 6.62
C ASP A 254 2.16 -15.92 6.36
N MET A 255 2.51 -15.04 5.42
CA MET A 255 3.90 -14.70 5.16
C MET A 255 4.51 -13.87 6.30
N ILE A 256 3.69 -13.04 6.97
CA ILE A 256 4.12 -12.29 8.16
C ILE A 256 4.54 -13.26 9.27
N ARG A 257 3.69 -14.23 9.63
CA ARG A 257 4.04 -15.23 10.65
C ARG A 257 5.24 -16.08 10.21
N TYR A 258 5.35 -16.40 8.92
CA TYR A 258 6.47 -17.17 8.36
C TYR A 258 7.81 -16.44 8.55
N ILE A 259 7.94 -15.20 8.06
CA ILE A 259 9.17 -14.41 8.19
C ILE A 259 9.47 -14.10 9.67
N THR A 260 8.45 -13.78 10.47
CA THR A 260 8.63 -13.49 11.90
C THR A 260 9.18 -14.71 12.66
N THR A 261 8.85 -15.93 12.24
CA THR A 261 9.38 -17.16 12.86
C THR A 261 10.90 -17.27 12.75
N TYR A 262 11.53 -16.69 11.71
CA TYR A 262 13.00 -16.63 11.61
C TYR A 262 13.62 -15.64 12.60
N LEU A 263 12.83 -14.70 13.14
CA LEU A 263 13.32 -13.61 13.97
C LEU A 263 13.16 -13.89 15.47
N VAL A 264 12.31 -14.84 15.86
CA VAL A 264 12.01 -15.13 17.28
C VAL A 264 12.46 -16.53 17.67
N ASP A 265 12.80 -16.71 18.95
CA ASP A 265 13.25 -17.98 19.52
C ASP A 265 12.08 -18.87 19.99
N THR A 266 10.96 -18.27 20.36
CA THR A 266 9.81 -18.92 20.98
C THR A 266 8.54 -18.69 20.18
N ARG A 267 7.58 -19.63 20.30
CA ARG A 267 6.27 -19.49 19.67
C ARG A 267 5.57 -18.26 20.24
N THR A 268 5.35 -17.26 19.38
CA THR A 268 4.97 -15.91 19.78
C THR A 268 3.61 -15.54 19.19
N HIS A 269 2.72 -14.96 20.01
CA HIS A 269 1.44 -14.43 19.54
C HIS A 269 1.65 -13.08 18.86
N LEU A 270 1.28 -12.97 17.59
CA LEU A 270 1.51 -11.78 16.78
C LEU A 270 0.31 -10.85 16.75
N ASN A 271 -0.89 -11.38 16.44
CA ASN A 271 -2.06 -10.55 16.17
C ASN A 271 -3.36 -11.37 16.25
N ASP A 272 -4.46 -10.73 16.65
CA ASP A 272 -5.82 -11.29 16.60
C ASP A 272 -6.62 -10.64 15.46
N MET A 273 -7.48 -11.41 14.80
CA MET A 273 -8.56 -10.87 13.97
C MET A 273 -9.86 -10.90 14.75
N VAL A 274 -10.45 -9.71 14.90
CA VAL A 274 -11.69 -9.51 15.64
C VAL A 274 -12.81 -9.20 14.65
N ASP A 275 -13.90 -9.96 14.74
CA ASP A 275 -15.09 -9.78 13.91
C ASP A 275 -15.95 -8.59 14.34
N ARG A 276 -17.06 -8.40 13.62
CA ARG A 276 -18.03 -7.34 13.82
C ARG A 276 -18.75 -7.43 15.18
N GLU A 277 -18.89 -8.63 15.73
CA GLU A 277 -19.47 -8.92 17.04
C GLU A 277 -18.47 -8.69 18.19
N GLY A 278 -17.21 -8.41 17.86
CA GLY A 278 -16.15 -8.18 18.84
C GLY A 278 -15.49 -9.47 19.34
N LYS A 279 -15.72 -10.60 18.66
CA LYS A 279 -15.11 -11.89 18.98
C LYS A 279 -13.82 -12.08 18.20
N VAL A 280 -12.82 -12.68 18.85
CA VAL A 280 -11.62 -13.17 18.16
C VAL A 280 -12.01 -14.39 17.32
N VAL A 281 -11.85 -14.28 16.00
CA VAL A 281 -12.18 -15.34 15.04
C VAL A 281 -10.95 -16.04 14.47
N GLU A 282 -9.79 -15.40 14.54
CA GLU A 282 -8.51 -15.97 14.15
C GLU A 282 -7.38 -15.39 14.99
N GLU A 283 -6.42 -16.23 15.37
CA GLU A 283 -5.20 -15.84 16.08
C GLU A 283 -3.97 -16.16 15.22
N TYR A 284 -3.06 -15.21 15.10
CA TYR A 284 -1.85 -15.35 14.31
C TYR A 284 -0.65 -15.59 15.22
N TRP A 285 -0.14 -16.81 15.22
CA TRP A 285 1.05 -17.22 15.96
C TRP A 285 2.21 -17.50 15.00
N THR A 286 3.45 -17.29 15.45
CA THR A 286 4.61 -17.82 14.72
C THR A 286 4.56 -19.35 14.64
N LEU A 287 5.22 -19.90 13.63
CA LEU A 287 5.24 -21.34 13.38
C LEU A 287 6.17 -22.07 14.36
N ASP A 288 5.95 -23.37 14.53
CA ASP A 288 6.83 -24.22 15.36
C ASP A 288 8.22 -24.37 14.72
N SER A 289 8.27 -24.44 13.39
CA SER A 289 9.51 -24.56 12.63
C SER A 289 9.43 -23.87 11.28
N VAL A 290 10.61 -23.56 10.74
CA VAL A 290 10.83 -23.04 9.39
C VAL A 290 12.05 -23.75 8.78
N PRO A 291 12.17 -23.85 7.45
CA PRO A 291 13.36 -24.42 6.81
C PRO A 291 14.64 -23.68 7.19
N GLY A 292 15.72 -24.43 7.44
CA GLY A 292 17.02 -23.88 7.80
C GLY A 292 17.09 -23.42 9.27
N LYS A 293 18.08 -22.57 9.58
CA LYS A 293 18.27 -22.02 10.92
C LYS A 293 17.51 -20.70 11.08
N ARG A 294 16.93 -20.48 12.26
CA ARG A 294 16.46 -19.15 12.68
C ARG A 294 17.67 -18.22 12.85
N LEU A 295 17.42 -16.92 12.74
CA LEU A 295 18.45 -15.91 13.03
C LEU A 295 18.71 -15.86 14.54
N ALA A 296 19.89 -15.37 14.92
CA ALA A 296 20.25 -15.29 16.33
C ALA A 296 19.19 -14.45 17.09
N PRO A 297 18.70 -14.90 18.26
CA PRO A 297 17.62 -14.21 18.97
C PRO A 297 17.96 -12.76 19.34
N ASP A 298 19.23 -12.49 19.60
CA ASP A 298 19.79 -11.19 19.96
C ASP A 298 20.35 -10.41 18.77
N LEU A 299 20.19 -10.90 17.53
CA LEU A 299 20.58 -10.19 16.31
C LEU A 299 19.84 -8.84 16.22
N PRO A 300 20.53 -7.69 16.15
CA PRO A 300 19.90 -6.40 15.89
C PRO A 300 19.11 -6.45 14.58
N VAL A 301 17.82 -6.10 14.63
CA VAL A 301 16.94 -6.02 13.46
C VAL A 301 16.40 -4.61 13.33
N PHE A 302 16.45 -4.08 12.12
CA PHE A 302 15.92 -2.77 11.76
C PHE A 302 14.88 -2.95 10.64
N VAL A 303 13.78 -2.20 10.71
CA VAL A 303 12.74 -2.21 9.67
C VAL A 303 12.62 -0.79 9.10
N LEU A 304 12.78 -0.66 7.79
CA LEU A 304 12.63 0.62 7.10
C LEU A 304 11.18 0.83 6.67
N THR A 305 10.60 1.96 7.06
CA THR A 305 9.21 2.31 6.74
C THR A 305 9.11 3.62 5.97
N SER A 306 8.08 3.76 5.14
CA SER A 306 7.71 5.03 4.51
C SER A 306 6.20 5.28 4.62
N SER A 307 5.74 6.46 4.20
CA SER A 307 4.31 6.75 4.07
C SER A 307 3.56 5.83 3.08
N ARG A 308 4.27 5.02 2.28
CA ARG A 308 3.71 4.02 1.37
C ARG A 308 3.63 2.61 1.96
N THR A 309 4.31 2.37 3.08
CA THR A 309 4.20 1.09 3.79
C THR A 309 2.76 0.95 4.27
N PHE A 310 2.07 -0.13 3.90
CA PHE A 310 0.62 -0.26 4.12
C PHE A 310 0.19 -1.69 4.46
N SER A 311 -0.97 -1.84 5.13
CA SER A 311 -1.62 -3.15 5.37
C SER A 311 -0.71 -4.15 6.09
N GLY A 312 -0.57 -5.38 5.61
CA GLY A 312 0.29 -6.41 6.23
C GLY A 312 1.76 -5.99 6.48
N ALA A 313 2.31 -5.02 5.76
CA ALA A 313 3.66 -4.53 6.03
C ALA A 313 3.70 -3.67 7.30
N GLU A 314 2.60 -2.98 7.59
CA GLU A 314 2.39 -2.29 8.86
C GLU A 314 2.17 -3.30 9.98
N GLU A 315 1.42 -4.38 9.75
CA GLU A 315 1.28 -5.46 10.74
C GLU A 315 2.63 -6.04 11.15
N PHE A 316 3.48 -6.42 10.18
CA PHE A 316 4.82 -6.93 10.45
C PHE A 316 5.65 -5.92 11.26
N SER A 317 5.62 -4.65 10.86
CA SER A 317 6.34 -3.57 11.53
C SER A 317 5.82 -3.34 12.96
N TYR A 318 4.50 -3.33 13.15
CA TYR A 318 3.82 -3.12 14.42
C TYR A 318 4.07 -4.28 15.39
N ASN A 319 4.02 -5.52 14.89
CA ASN A 319 4.30 -6.71 15.68
C ASN A 319 5.74 -6.70 16.20
N LEU A 320 6.73 -6.48 15.33
CA LEU A 320 8.14 -6.44 15.74
C LEU A 320 8.45 -5.26 16.67
N LYS A 321 7.80 -4.10 16.49
CA LYS A 321 7.91 -2.96 17.40
C LYS A 321 7.36 -3.30 18.80
N ASN A 322 6.15 -3.85 18.88
CA ASN A 322 5.54 -4.21 20.17
C ASN A 322 6.28 -5.34 20.89
N LEU A 323 6.86 -6.28 20.14
CA LEU A 323 7.73 -7.32 20.67
C LEU A 323 9.11 -6.80 21.10
N LYS A 324 9.42 -5.52 20.82
CA LYS A 324 10.77 -4.95 20.97
C LYS A 324 11.83 -5.74 20.23
N ARG A 325 11.43 -6.40 19.13
CA ARG A 325 12.29 -7.25 18.32
C ARG A 325 13.03 -6.43 17.26
N ALA A 326 12.44 -5.36 16.74
CA ALA A 326 13.08 -4.51 15.76
C ALA A 326 13.01 -3.03 16.14
N THR A 327 13.98 -2.25 15.64
CA THR A 327 13.92 -0.79 15.63
C THR A 327 13.41 -0.32 14.27
N LEU A 328 12.29 0.42 14.26
CA LEU A 328 11.74 0.99 13.04
C LEU A 328 12.42 2.32 12.72
N VAL A 329 12.79 2.52 11.45
CA VAL A 329 13.52 3.70 10.98
C VAL A 329 12.86 4.23 9.71
N GLY A 330 12.47 5.51 9.69
CA GLY A 330 11.88 6.14 8.51
C GLY A 330 10.69 7.02 8.83
N GLU A 331 9.60 6.86 8.06
CA GLU A 331 8.39 7.65 8.19
C GLU A 331 7.25 6.85 8.83
N THR A 332 6.24 7.58 9.34
CA THR A 332 4.96 6.99 9.75
C THR A 332 4.29 6.33 8.55
N THR A 333 3.78 5.11 8.73
CA THR A 333 3.17 4.31 7.67
C THR A 333 1.76 4.78 7.29
N GLY A 334 1.15 4.16 6.28
CA GLY A 334 -0.08 4.63 5.65
C GLY A 334 -1.36 4.50 6.48
N GLY A 335 -1.42 3.61 7.47
CA GLY A 335 -2.51 3.49 8.43
C GLY A 335 -3.71 2.69 7.94
N GLY A 336 -3.50 1.49 7.41
CA GLY A 336 -4.59 0.55 7.12
C GLY A 336 -4.35 -0.78 7.82
N ALA A 337 -5.22 -1.14 8.76
CA ALA A 337 -5.13 -2.35 9.58
C ALA A 337 -6.25 -3.36 9.33
N HIS A 338 -7.32 -2.98 8.64
CA HIS A 338 -8.49 -3.84 8.49
C HIS A 338 -8.44 -4.70 7.23
N PRO A 339 -8.54 -6.04 7.33
CA PRO A 339 -8.73 -6.89 6.16
C PRO A 339 -10.07 -6.58 5.49
N VAL A 340 -10.08 -6.68 4.16
CA VAL A 340 -11.24 -6.39 3.33
C VAL A 340 -11.75 -7.61 2.61
N ARG A 341 -13.07 -7.68 2.47
CA ARG A 341 -13.78 -8.61 1.61
C ARG A 341 -14.40 -7.84 0.47
N GLY A 342 -14.37 -8.40 -0.73
CA GLY A 342 -15.05 -7.81 -1.87
C GLY A 342 -16.50 -8.30 -1.95
N GLU A 343 -17.44 -7.37 -2.12
CA GLU A 343 -18.85 -7.68 -2.34
C GLU A 343 -19.29 -7.12 -3.69
N ARG A 344 -19.72 -8.02 -4.59
CA ARG A 344 -20.26 -7.63 -5.89
C ARG A 344 -21.61 -6.98 -5.67
N VAL A 345 -21.74 -5.70 -6.04
CA VAL A 345 -23.00 -4.95 -5.88
C VAL A 345 -23.75 -4.74 -7.20
N SER A 346 -23.08 -5.00 -8.33
CA SER A 346 -23.67 -5.10 -9.68
C SER A 346 -22.67 -5.80 -10.62
N ASP A 347 -23.03 -6.03 -11.87
CA ASP A 347 -22.16 -6.60 -12.91
C ASP A 347 -20.86 -5.80 -13.12
N ARG A 348 -20.84 -4.51 -12.75
CA ARG A 348 -19.69 -3.63 -13.00
C ARG A 348 -19.02 -3.06 -11.75
N PHE A 349 -19.56 -3.32 -10.57
CA PHE A 349 -19.06 -2.70 -9.34
C PHE A 349 -18.86 -3.72 -8.21
N VAL A 350 -17.77 -3.53 -7.48
CA VAL A 350 -17.43 -4.26 -6.25
C VAL A 350 -17.23 -3.25 -5.14
N VAL A 351 -17.72 -3.55 -3.94
CA VAL A 351 -17.39 -2.79 -2.73
C VAL A 351 -16.39 -3.60 -1.93
N ARG A 352 -15.24 -3.02 -1.60
CA ARG A 352 -14.27 -3.59 -0.66
C ARG A 352 -14.69 -3.18 0.73
N VAL A 353 -15.25 -4.11 1.51
CA VAL A 353 -15.78 -3.88 2.85
C VAL A 353 -14.79 -4.41 3.89
N PRO A 354 -14.24 -3.53 4.76
CA PRO A 354 -13.51 -3.95 5.95
C PRO A 354 -14.42 -4.74 6.88
N PHE A 355 -14.14 -6.03 7.07
CA PHE A 355 -15.06 -6.97 7.72
C PHE A 355 -14.53 -7.53 9.06
N MET A 356 -13.24 -7.36 9.32
CA MET A 356 -12.61 -7.63 10.61
C MET A 356 -11.63 -6.51 10.92
N ARG A 357 -11.12 -6.51 12.15
CA ARG A 357 -10.06 -5.60 12.59
C ARG A 357 -8.95 -6.36 13.28
N ALA A 358 -7.70 -5.94 13.02
CA ALA A 358 -6.55 -6.39 13.77
C ALA A 358 -6.65 -5.93 15.24
N ASN A 359 -6.19 -6.76 16.16
CA ASN A 359 -5.95 -6.41 17.55
C ASN A 359 -4.64 -7.06 18.00
N ASN A 360 -3.62 -6.23 18.21
CA ASN A 360 -2.34 -6.75 18.67
C ASN A 360 -2.42 -7.15 20.16
N PRO A 361 -1.94 -8.34 20.55
CA PRO A 361 -2.11 -8.88 21.89
C PRO A 361 -1.32 -8.12 22.96
N ILE A 362 -0.33 -7.31 22.59
CA ILE A 362 0.49 -6.52 23.53
C ILE A 362 -0.12 -5.13 23.72
N SER A 363 -0.32 -4.39 22.63
CA SER A 363 -0.84 -3.02 22.69
C SER A 363 -2.35 -2.93 22.91
N LYS A 364 -3.09 -4.04 22.71
CA LYS A 364 -4.56 -4.12 22.80
C LYS A 364 -5.28 -3.16 21.84
N THR A 365 -4.61 -2.83 20.74
CA THR A 365 -5.11 -1.93 19.69
C THR A 365 -4.43 -2.26 18.35
N ASN A 366 -4.59 -1.41 17.34
CA ASN A 366 -4.00 -1.55 16.01
C ASN A 366 -3.51 -0.20 15.45
N TRP A 367 -3.09 -0.18 14.19
CA TRP A 367 -2.52 0.97 13.48
C TRP A 367 -3.50 1.65 12.51
N GLU A 368 -4.80 1.32 12.54
CA GLU A 368 -5.79 1.92 11.64
C GLU A 368 -5.84 3.44 11.79
N GLY A 369 -5.79 4.17 10.68
CA GLY A 369 -5.90 5.62 10.64
C GLY A 369 -4.68 6.38 11.15
N THR A 370 -3.85 5.80 12.03
CA THR A 370 -2.64 6.43 12.56
C THR A 370 -1.37 6.00 11.84
N GLY A 371 -1.35 4.77 11.30
CA GLY A 371 -0.12 4.11 10.91
C GLY A 371 0.74 3.73 12.12
N VAL A 372 1.90 3.17 11.82
CA VAL A 372 2.95 2.80 12.76
C VAL A 372 4.00 3.91 12.73
N ASP A 373 4.18 4.58 13.85
CA ASP A 373 5.25 5.58 13.99
C ASP A 373 6.59 4.84 14.18
N PRO A 374 7.67 5.21 13.47
CA PRO A 374 8.97 4.59 13.63
C PRO A 374 9.62 4.99 14.95
N ASP A 375 10.57 4.19 15.44
CA ASP A 375 11.35 4.53 16.64
C ASP A 375 12.36 5.64 16.35
N VAL A 376 12.87 5.69 15.12
CA VAL A 376 13.78 6.72 14.63
C VAL A 376 13.17 7.38 13.39
N LYS A 377 12.63 8.59 13.59
CA LYS A 377 11.92 9.33 12.55
C LYS A 377 12.90 10.10 11.66
N VAL A 378 12.92 9.74 10.38
CA VAL A 378 13.74 10.38 9.32
C VAL A 378 12.97 10.30 7.98
N PRO A 379 13.26 11.15 7.00
CA PRO A 379 12.71 10.96 5.65
C PRO A 379 13.00 9.54 5.12
N ALA A 380 12.08 8.96 4.34
CA ALA A 380 12.26 7.59 3.84
C ALA A 380 13.50 7.43 2.96
N SER A 381 13.97 8.50 2.31
CA SER A 381 15.24 8.55 1.56
C SER A 381 16.46 8.27 2.45
N ASP A 382 16.42 8.75 3.69
CA ASP A 382 17.56 8.75 4.62
C ASP A 382 17.52 7.54 5.56
N ALA A 383 16.41 6.79 5.57
CA ALA A 383 16.17 5.68 6.48
C ALA A 383 17.23 4.57 6.40
N LEU A 384 17.70 4.24 5.19
CA LEU A 384 18.73 3.20 5.01
C LEU A 384 20.06 3.61 5.62
N GLU A 385 20.54 4.82 5.30
CA GLU A 385 21.78 5.34 5.85
C GLU A 385 21.70 5.41 7.38
N ARG A 386 20.57 5.89 7.91
CA ARG A 386 20.36 5.96 9.37
C ARG A 386 20.34 4.58 10.02
N ALA A 387 19.68 3.60 9.41
CA ALA A 387 19.65 2.23 9.93
C ALA A 387 21.03 1.55 9.86
N GLN A 388 21.83 1.81 8.82
CA GLN A 388 23.21 1.31 8.74
C GLN A 388 24.09 1.87 9.87
N ALA A 389 23.95 3.16 10.19
CA ALA A 389 24.67 3.76 11.33
C ALA A 389 24.26 3.10 12.65
N LEU A 390 22.95 2.95 12.90
CA LEU A 390 22.43 2.29 14.10
C LEU A 390 22.84 0.82 14.20
N ALA A 391 22.88 0.11 13.07
CA ALA A 391 23.33 -1.27 13.01
C ALA A 391 24.81 -1.40 13.41
N LYS A 392 25.69 -0.53 12.89
CA LYS A 392 27.10 -0.50 13.29
C LYS A 392 27.26 -0.26 14.79
N GLU A 393 26.56 0.74 15.34
CA GLU A 393 26.57 1.01 16.78
C GLU A 393 26.10 -0.21 17.60
N ALA A 394 25.08 -0.93 17.14
CA ALA A 394 24.56 -2.11 17.81
C ALA A 394 25.55 -3.29 17.76
N ILE A 395 26.25 -3.48 16.63
CA ILE A 395 27.29 -4.49 16.46
C ILE A 395 28.46 -4.21 17.42
N GLU A 396 28.97 -2.97 17.45
CA GLU A 396 30.06 -2.56 18.34
C GLU A 396 29.72 -2.76 19.82
N LYS A 397 28.48 -2.43 20.22
CA LYS A 397 27.98 -2.65 21.59
C LYS A 397 27.87 -4.13 21.96
N ARG A 398 27.66 -5.03 20.99
CA ARG A 398 27.62 -6.48 21.23
C ARG A 398 29.03 -7.07 21.32
N ALA A 399 29.97 -6.57 20.53
CA ALA A 399 31.36 -7.03 20.56
C ALA A 399 32.10 -6.67 21.88
N THR A 400 31.55 -5.75 22.67
CA THR A 400 32.11 -5.27 23.94
C THR A 400 31.44 -5.89 25.18
N LYS A 401 30.42 -6.72 25.01
CA LYS A 401 29.79 -7.54 26.04
C LYS A 401 30.36 -8.95 26.00
#